data_AF-A0A923QR25-F1
#
_entry.id   AF-A0A923QR25-F1
#
_cell.length_a   1.000
_cell.length_b   1.000
_cell.length_c   1.000
_cell.angle_alpha   90.00
_cell.angle_beta   90.00
_cell.angle_gamma   90.00
#
_symmetry.space_group_name_H-M   'P 1'
#
loop_
_entity.id
_entity.type
_entity.pdbx_description
1 polymer ?
#
loop_
_entity_poly.entity_id
_entity_poly.type
_entity_poly.pdbx_seq_one_letter_code
_entity_poly.pdbx_strand_id
1 'polypeptide(L)'
;MSKKSDHGKHNKDLCDIIPNSHNDWIITTAFYAFFRYIDHALFPLVHNGVTYNSIEEWHVSLKPSSRSPHESRKISVNYYLNHQYPNFKHLFSSCMNARYVEYVVADR
;
A
#
# COMPACT_ATOMS: atom_id res chain seq x y z
N MET A 1 -3.07 16.51 13.43
CA MET A 1 -2.84 15.57 12.30
C MET A 1 -2.86 14.16 12.86
N SER A 2 -3.46 13.19 12.16
CA SER A 2 -3.53 11.80 12.61
C SER A 2 -2.14 11.15 12.53
N LYS A 3 -1.75 10.34 13.53
CA LYS A 3 -0.48 9.56 13.55
C LYS A 3 -0.23 8.75 12.27
N LYS A 4 -1.28 8.43 11.51
CA LYS A 4 -1.19 7.73 10.22
C LYS A 4 -0.67 8.64 9.09
N SER A 5 -1.06 9.92 9.10
CA SER A 5 -0.59 10.94 8.15
C SER A 5 0.89 11.25 8.36
N ASP A 6 1.34 11.31 9.61
CA ASP A 6 2.73 11.63 9.93
C ASP A 6 3.68 10.51 9.47
N HIS A 7 3.26 9.25 9.59
CA HIS A 7 4.00 8.10 9.04
C HIS A 7 4.05 8.10 7.50
N GLY A 8 2.93 8.43 6.83
CA GLY A 8 2.91 8.52 5.37
C GLY A 8 3.86 9.60 4.85
N LYS A 9 3.89 10.76 5.54
CA LYS A 9 4.82 11.85 5.25
C LYS A 9 6.27 11.45 5.51
N HIS A 10 6.57 10.84 6.65
CA HIS A 10 7.91 10.35 6.96
C HIS A 10 8.44 9.39 5.88
N ASN A 11 7.63 8.43 5.44
CA ASN A 11 8.03 7.50 4.38
C ASN A 11 8.25 8.20 3.03
N LYS A 12 7.40 9.17 2.68
CA LYS A 12 7.60 10.00 1.48
C LYS A 12 8.94 10.74 1.57
N ASP A 13 9.21 11.39 2.69
CA ASP A 13 10.43 12.17 2.89
C ASP A 13 11.68 11.27 2.88
N LEU A 14 11.57 10.02 3.34
CA LEU A 14 12.64 9.01 3.22
C LEU A 14 12.94 8.64 1.75
N CYS A 15 11.93 8.53 0.88
CA CYS A 15 12.15 8.28 -0.54
C CYS A 15 13.02 9.37 -1.19
N ASP A 16 12.95 10.61 -0.70
CA ASP A 16 13.72 11.74 -1.21
C ASP A 16 15.18 11.75 -0.71
N ILE A 17 15.51 10.94 0.32
CA ILE A 17 16.83 10.92 0.99
C ILE A 17 17.60 9.61 0.70
N ILE A 18 16.90 8.51 0.44
CA ILE A 18 17.53 7.22 0.14
C ILE A 18 18.36 7.34 -1.16
N PRO A 19 19.65 6.95 -1.15
CA PRO A 19 20.46 6.99 -2.35
C PRO A 19 19.86 6.14 -3.48
N ASN A 20 19.89 6.63 -4.72
CA ASN A 20 19.38 5.93 -5.91
C ASN A 20 20.02 4.54 -6.16
N SER A 21 21.09 4.19 -5.45
CA SER A 21 21.63 2.82 -5.42
C SER A 21 20.77 1.82 -4.65
N HIS A 22 19.76 2.28 -3.90
CA HIS A 22 18.85 1.45 -3.09
C HIS A 22 17.41 1.54 -3.62
N ASN A 23 17.24 1.35 -4.93
CA ASN A 23 15.94 1.46 -5.60
C ASN A 23 14.87 0.55 -4.96
N ASP A 24 15.23 -0.64 -4.47
CA ASP A 24 14.28 -1.54 -3.82
C ASP A 24 13.72 -0.96 -2.51
N TRP A 25 14.56 -0.23 -1.77
CA TRP A 25 14.15 0.48 -0.56
C TRP A 25 13.28 1.69 -0.91
N ILE A 26 13.63 2.45 -1.95
CA ILE A 26 12.82 3.58 -2.44
C ILE A 26 11.42 3.08 -2.83
N ILE A 27 11.34 2.02 -3.65
CA ILE A 27 10.09 1.44 -4.13
C ILE A 27 9.26 0.89 -2.96
N THR A 28 9.87 0.15 -2.03
CA THR A 28 9.16 -0.42 -0.87
C THR A 28 8.64 0.68 0.05
N THR A 29 9.43 1.74 0.26
CA THR A 29 9.06 2.87 1.12
C THR A 29 7.94 3.70 0.48
N ALA A 30 8.04 3.97 -0.82
CA ALA A 30 7.01 4.65 -1.59
C ALA A 30 5.68 3.87 -1.56
N PHE A 31 5.76 2.54 -1.67
CA PHE A 31 4.61 1.66 -1.56
C PHE A 31 3.91 1.76 -0.20
N TYR A 32 4.66 1.75 0.91
CA TYR A 32 4.08 1.92 2.25
C TYR A 32 3.52 3.32 2.50
N ALA A 33 4.16 4.37 1.97
CA ALA A 33 3.63 5.73 2.01
C ALA A 33 2.28 5.82 1.29
N PHE A 34 2.22 5.25 0.09
CA PHE A 34 1.03 5.24 -0.74
C PHE A 34 -0.13 4.47 -0.11
N PHE A 35 0.14 3.36 0.61
CA PHE A 35 -0.87 2.64 1.38
C PHE A 35 -1.57 3.51 2.41
N ARG A 36 -0.82 4.36 3.13
CA ARG A 36 -1.43 5.27 4.10
C ARG A 36 -2.33 6.31 3.43
N TYR A 37 -1.90 6.83 2.28
CA TYR A 37 -2.70 7.76 1.50
C TYR A 37 -4.00 7.12 1.00
N ILE A 38 -3.90 5.92 0.44
CA ILE A 38 -5.04 5.16 -0.06
C ILE A 38 -6.00 4.79 1.07
N ASP A 39 -5.51 4.32 2.22
CA ASP A 39 -6.36 4.01 3.37
C ASP A 39 -7.10 5.27 3.86
N HIS A 40 -6.46 6.43 3.86
CA HIS A 40 -7.11 7.70 4.20
C HIS A 40 -8.13 8.15 3.14
N ALA A 41 -7.91 7.82 1.86
CA ALA A 41 -8.83 8.16 0.79
C ALA A 41 -10.05 7.22 0.73
N LEU A 42 -9.87 5.96 1.15
CA LEU A 42 -10.93 4.94 1.16
C LEU A 42 -11.78 4.96 2.42
N PHE A 43 -11.18 5.23 3.58
CA PHE A 43 -11.86 5.10 4.87
C PHE A 43 -12.14 6.47 5.50
N PRO A 44 -13.32 6.68 6.10
CA PRO A 44 -14.38 5.69 6.31
C PRO A 44 -15.12 5.29 5.02
N LEU A 45 -15.30 3.99 4.82
CA LEU A 45 -15.94 3.39 3.66
C LEU A 45 -17.37 2.96 4.02
N VAL A 46 -18.36 3.35 3.21
CA VAL A 46 -19.74 2.89 3.39
C VAL A 46 -20.08 1.84 2.33
N HIS A 47 -20.47 0.64 2.76
CA HIS A 47 -20.90 -0.44 1.88
C HIS A 47 -22.11 -1.16 2.47
N ASN A 48 -23.20 -1.28 1.69
CA ASN A 48 -24.47 -1.88 2.13
C ASN A 48 -25.02 -1.30 3.46
N GLY A 49 -24.86 0.01 3.67
CA GLY A 49 -25.32 0.69 4.89
C GLY A 49 -24.43 0.47 6.12
N VAL A 50 -23.34 -0.29 6.01
CA VAL A 50 -22.34 -0.47 7.07
C VAL A 50 -21.16 0.45 6.81
N THR A 51 -20.68 1.12 7.86
CA THR A 51 -19.46 1.95 7.80
C THR A 51 -18.27 1.17 8.33
N TYR A 52 -17.20 1.14 7.55
CA TYR A 52 -15.91 0.57 7.91
C TYR A 52 -14.91 1.71 8.08
N ASN A 53 -14.16 1.73 9.17
CA ASN A 53 -13.22 2.80 9.51
C ASN A 53 -11.77 2.43 9.15
N SER A 54 -11.54 1.18 8.78
CA SER A 54 -10.22 0.71 8.38
C SER A 54 -10.28 -0.45 7.40
N ILE A 55 -9.13 -0.70 6.77
CA ILE A 55 -8.93 -1.84 5.88
C ILE A 55 -9.06 -3.18 6.62
N GLU A 56 -8.73 -3.23 7.91
CA GLU A 56 -8.88 -4.44 8.73
C GLU A 56 -10.35 -4.77 8.95
N GLU A 57 -11.17 -3.77 9.31
CA GLU A 57 -12.62 -3.94 9.48
C GLU A 57 -13.27 -4.42 8.17
N TRP A 58 -12.89 -3.78 7.06
CA TRP A 58 -13.36 -4.16 5.72
C TRP A 58 -12.85 -5.54 5.29
N HIS A 59 -11.60 -5.89 5.59
CA HIS A 59 -11.05 -7.18 5.24
C HIS A 59 -11.79 -8.33 5.96
N VAL A 60 -12.09 -8.15 7.24
CA VAL A 60 -12.87 -9.11 8.04
C VAL A 60 -14.28 -9.27 7.47
N SER A 61 -14.93 -8.18 7.05
CA SER A 61 -16.29 -8.24 6.52
C SER A 61 -16.41 -8.98 5.18
N LEU A 62 -15.32 -9.06 4.42
CA LEU A 62 -15.26 -9.81 3.16
C LEU A 62 -15.21 -11.34 3.35
N LYS A 63 -15.28 -11.86 4.58
CA LYS A 63 -15.17 -13.29 4.94
C LYS A 63 -13.91 -13.92 4.31
N PRO A 64 -12.73 -13.72 4.90
CA PRO A 64 -11.47 -14.12 4.29
C PRO A 64 -11.33 -15.65 4.33
N SER A 65 -11.82 -16.35 3.31
CA SER A 65 -11.55 -17.78 3.15
C SER A 65 -10.18 -18.06 2.52
N SER A 66 -9.50 -17.06 1.95
CA SER A 66 -8.14 -17.22 1.38
C SER A 66 -7.42 -15.93 0.93
N ARG A 67 -8.01 -14.74 1.10
CA ARG A 67 -7.45 -13.49 0.55
C ARG A 67 -6.55 -12.80 1.55
N SER A 68 -5.43 -12.25 1.10
CA SER A 68 -4.60 -11.38 1.93
C SER A 68 -5.24 -9.99 2.08
N PRO A 69 -4.84 -9.21 3.10
CA PRO A 69 -5.24 -7.80 3.22
C PRO A 69 -4.87 -6.96 2.00
N HIS A 70 -3.79 -7.32 1.30
CA HIS A 70 -3.37 -6.65 0.06
C HIS A 70 -4.36 -6.86 -1.08
N GLU A 71 -4.84 -8.09 -1.28
CA GLU A 71 -5.86 -8.38 -2.30
C GLU A 71 -7.18 -7.69 -1.98
N SER A 72 -7.56 -7.65 -0.69
CA SER A 72 -8.76 -6.91 -0.25
C SER A 72 -8.63 -5.42 -0.56
N ARG A 73 -7.46 -4.83 -0.32
CA ARG A 73 -7.19 -3.42 -0.67
C ARG A 73 -7.22 -3.19 -2.18
N LYS A 74 -6.62 -4.07 -2.98
CA LYS A 74 -6.63 -3.98 -4.45
C LYS A 74 -8.05 -3.98 -5.03
N ILE A 75 -8.91 -4.87 -4.54
CA ILE A 75 -10.34 -4.90 -4.91
C ILE A 75 -11.02 -3.58 -4.54
N SER A 76 -10.75 -3.08 -3.34
CA SER A 76 -11.36 -1.83 -2.84
C SER A 76 -10.93 -0.62 -3.65
N VAL A 77 -9.64 -0.49 -3.97
CA VAL A 77 -9.13 0.59 -4.83
C VAL A 77 -9.73 0.49 -6.23
N ASN A 78 -9.80 -0.71 -6.81
CA ASN A 78 -10.42 -0.89 -8.13
C ASN A 78 -11.89 -0.45 -8.15
N TYR A 79 -12.64 -0.76 -7.08
CA TYR A 79 -14.07 -0.50 -7.01
C TYR A 79 -14.39 0.96 -6.64
N TYR A 80 -13.74 1.50 -5.61
CA TYR A 80 -14.07 2.83 -5.06
C TYR A 80 -13.16 3.96 -5.57
N LEU A 81 -11.93 3.64 -6.00
CA LEU A 81 -10.93 4.59 -6.47
C LEU A 81 -10.38 4.19 -7.85
N ASN A 82 -11.26 3.76 -8.76
CA ASN A 82 -10.89 3.19 -10.07
C ASN A 82 -9.86 4.04 -10.83
N HIS A 83 -10.00 5.37 -10.81
CA HIS A 83 -9.05 6.29 -11.45
C HIS A 83 -7.61 6.21 -10.89
N GLN A 84 -7.42 5.79 -9.63
CA GLN A 84 -6.11 5.56 -9.02
C GLN A 84 -5.63 4.11 -9.14
N TYR A 85 -6.49 3.19 -9.58
CA TYR A 85 -6.16 1.77 -9.65
C TYR A 85 -4.95 1.46 -10.55
N PRO A 86 -4.74 2.11 -11.72
CA PRO A 86 -3.54 1.88 -12.52
C PRO A 86 -2.25 2.22 -11.76
N ASN A 87 -2.23 3.35 -11.06
CA ASN A 87 -1.08 3.80 -10.25
C ASN A 87 -0.84 2.83 -9.08
N PHE A 88 -1.91 2.43 -8.39
CA PHE A 88 -1.84 1.45 -7.32
C PHE A 88 -1.28 0.11 -7.82
N LYS A 89 -1.79 -0.40 -8.94
CA LYS A 89 -1.37 -1.67 -9.53
C LYS A 89 0.10 -1.62 -9.93
N HIS A 90 0.55 -0.53 -10.56
CA HIS A 90 1.94 -0.35 -10.94
C HIS A 90 2.85 -0.37 -9.71
N LEU A 91 2.55 0.45 -8.69
CA LEU A 91 3.37 0.53 -7.48
C LEU A 91 3.38 -0.79 -6.68
N PHE A 92 2.24 -1.48 -6.63
CA PHE A 92 2.13 -2.80 -6.02
C PHE A 92 3.02 -3.81 -6.73
N SER A 93 2.93 -3.92 -8.07
CA SER A 93 3.77 -4.81 -8.86
C SER A 93 5.26 -4.47 -8.72
N SER A 94 5.62 -3.19 -8.76
CA SER A 94 7.01 -2.74 -8.57
C SER A 94 7.54 -3.12 -7.18
N CYS A 95 6.76 -2.98 -6.12
CA CYS A 95 7.16 -3.36 -4.77
C CYS A 95 7.31 -4.87 -4.61
N MET A 96 6.39 -5.67 -5.16
CA MET A 96 6.51 -7.13 -5.10
C MET A 96 7.75 -7.59 -5.88
N ASN A 97 8.05 -6.98 -7.03
CA ASN A 97 9.26 -7.29 -7.79
C ASN A 97 10.53 -6.92 -7.01
N ALA A 98 10.60 -5.71 -6.47
CA ALA A 98 11.75 -5.24 -5.67
C ALA A 98 12.06 -6.12 -4.45
N ARG A 99 11.06 -6.80 -3.88
CA ARG A 99 11.24 -7.72 -2.74
C ARG A 99 11.83 -9.08 -3.09
N TYR A 100 11.71 -9.51 -4.35
CA TYR A 100 12.07 -10.85 -4.78
C TYR A 100 13.20 -10.88 -5.82
N VAL A 101 13.82 -9.74 -6.13
CA VAL A 101 15.14 -9.75 -6.76
C VAL A 101 16.13 -10.12 -5.66
N GLU A 102 16.51 -11.40 -5.61
CA GLU A 102 17.49 -11.90 -4.66
C GLU A 102 18.77 -11.06 -4.72
N TYR A 103 19.11 -10.47 -3.58
CA TYR A 103 20.38 -9.81 -3.37
C TYR A 103 21.45 -10.90 -3.38
N VAL A 104 22.07 -11.16 -4.54
CA VAL A 104 23.25 -12.03 -4.62
C VAL A 104 24.39 -11.25 -3.97
N VAL A 105 24.64 -11.49 -2.69
CA VAL A 105 25.90 -11.09 -2.05
C VAL A 105 26.97 -11.97 -2.69
N ALA A 106 27.66 -11.45 -3.70
CA ALA A 106 28.90 -12.06 -4.14
C ALA A 106 29.93 -11.84 -3.04
N ASP A 107 30.13 -12.85 -2.19
CA ASP A 107 31.26 -12.89 -1.28
C ASP A 107 32.54 -12.71 -2.09
N ARG A 108 33.33 -11.68 -1.74
CA ARG A 108 34.70 -11.50 -2.20
C ARG A 108 35.67 -12.00 -1.15
#